data_AF-A0A7X0PJR9-F1
#
_entry.id   AF-A0A7X0PJR9-F1
#
_cell.length_a   1.000
_cell.length_b   1.000
_cell.length_c   1.000
_cell.angle_alpha   90.00
_cell.angle_beta   90.00
_cell.angle_gamma   90.00
#
_symmetry.space_group_name_H-M   'P 1'
#
loop_
_entity.id
_entity.type
_entity.pdbx_description
1 polymer ?
#
loop_
_entity_poly.entity_id
_entity_poly.type
_entity_poly.pdbx_seq_one_letter_code
_entity_poly.pdbx_strand_id
1 'polypeptide(L)'
;MHLVTRSYFETFCRNFDAPYDEAKNFEAFVNYCAYSKYSGDSVEASDLAYEGADPGIDGALLFLDDRAVFSIEELDEIFETGRREYQVTIVLSQAKRSVNWSKQEIDSFVAAIVDYLSDTPAQPHSPYLSDFKRMFKKLYDNIGRIKGGLPNLHAYFFSAAPDTDAVEINAAFQIGEVALKKMGYTNETLLIKGHREVIHGLWLAADGPMEATLQTVG
;
A
#
# COMPACT_ATOMS: atom_id res chain seq x y z
N MET A 1 -0.66 9.05 18.92
CA MET A 1 -0.05 7.72 18.71
C MET A 1 0.29 7.06 20.04
N HIS A 2 0.14 5.74 20.14
CA HIS A 2 0.57 4.92 21.27
C HIS A 2 2.11 4.85 21.36
N LEU A 3 2.67 4.60 22.56
CA LEU A 3 4.12 4.58 22.80
C LEU A 3 4.87 3.59 21.89
N VAL A 4 4.35 2.37 21.74
CA VAL A 4 4.98 1.34 20.90
C VAL A 4 5.01 1.74 19.43
N THR A 5 3.88 2.23 18.87
CA THR A 5 3.84 2.72 17.48
C THR A 5 4.79 3.90 17.27
N ARG A 6 4.89 4.80 18.26
CA ARG A 6 5.83 5.91 18.21
C ARG A 6 7.28 5.41 18.19
N SER A 7 7.62 4.42 19.02
CA SER A 7 8.97 3.85 19.04
C SER A 7 9.37 3.20 17.71
N TYR A 8 8.45 2.47 17.06
CA TYR A 8 8.70 1.90 15.73
C TYR A 8 8.84 3.00 14.67
N PHE A 9 7.94 3.98 14.69
CA PHE A 9 8.01 5.13 13.80
C PHE A 9 9.33 5.92 13.94
N GLU A 10 9.76 6.20 15.16
CA GLU A 10 11.04 6.87 15.43
C GLU A 10 12.25 6.02 14.99
N THR A 11 12.14 4.69 15.12
CA THR A 11 13.17 3.76 14.65
C THR A 11 13.26 3.77 13.12
N PHE A 12 12.11 3.73 12.42
CA PHE A 12 12.04 3.91 10.98
C PHE A 12 12.69 5.24 10.56
N CYS A 13 12.25 6.36 11.15
CA CYS A 13 12.81 7.68 10.81
C CYS A 13 14.32 7.75 10.99
N ARG A 14 14.88 7.11 12.04
CA ARG A 14 16.32 7.06 12.28
C ARG A 14 17.05 6.15 11.30
N ASN A 15 16.50 4.96 11.00
CA ASN A 15 17.15 3.98 10.15
C ASN A 15 17.23 4.46 8.70
N PHE A 16 16.22 5.19 8.25
CA PHE A 16 16.08 5.64 6.86
C PHE A 16 16.37 7.13 6.65
N ASP A 17 16.86 7.83 7.68
CA ASP A 17 17.10 9.28 7.66
C ASP A 17 15.93 10.07 7.05
N ALA A 18 14.71 9.78 7.52
CA ALA A 18 13.49 10.18 6.84
C ALA A 18 13.37 11.72 6.76
N PRO A 19 13.41 12.31 5.54
CA PRO A 19 13.71 13.73 5.38
C PRO A 19 12.47 14.65 5.46
N TYR A 20 11.27 14.09 5.60
CA TYR A 20 10.02 14.83 5.48
C TYR A 20 9.44 15.28 6.83
N ASP A 21 8.29 15.95 6.79
CA ASP A 21 7.53 16.24 8.00
C ASP A 21 6.97 14.96 8.64
N GLU A 22 6.51 15.07 9.88
CA GLU A 22 6.04 13.91 10.66
C GLU A 22 4.85 13.18 10.01
N ALA A 23 3.98 13.88 9.29
CA ALA A 23 2.83 13.25 8.64
C ALA A 23 3.27 12.42 7.43
N LYS A 24 4.09 13.02 6.56
CA LYS A 24 4.63 12.35 5.38
C LYS A 24 5.57 11.19 5.75
N ASN A 25 6.39 11.36 6.79
CA ASN A 25 7.21 10.27 7.32
C ASN A 25 6.34 9.12 7.85
N PHE A 26 5.19 9.42 8.46
CA PHE A 26 4.29 8.36 8.93
C PHE A 26 3.64 7.59 7.78
N GLU A 27 3.29 8.28 6.68
CA GLU A 27 2.85 7.63 5.44
C GLU A 27 3.93 6.68 4.90
N ALA A 28 5.17 7.15 4.77
CA ALA A 28 6.29 6.32 4.35
C ALA A 28 6.53 5.11 5.28
N PHE A 29 6.41 5.31 6.60
CA PHE A 29 6.54 4.24 7.60
C PHE A 29 5.50 3.13 7.42
N VAL A 30 4.21 3.48 7.29
CA VAL A 30 3.17 2.44 7.14
C VAL A 30 3.21 1.82 5.74
N ASN A 31 3.62 2.57 4.72
CA ASN A 31 3.88 2.05 3.38
C ASN A 31 5.01 1.02 3.42
N TYR A 32 6.12 1.33 4.09
CA TYR A 32 7.23 0.39 4.30
C TYR A 32 6.74 -0.90 4.96
N CYS A 33 6.00 -0.78 6.07
CA CYS A 33 5.41 -1.93 6.76
C CYS A 33 4.55 -2.79 5.82
N ALA A 34 3.68 -2.15 5.02
CA ALA A 34 2.77 -2.84 4.11
C ALA A 34 3.50 -3.51 2.94
N TYR A 35 4.46 -2.79 2.35
CA TYR A 35 5.10 -3.19 1.09
C TYR A 35 6.14 -4.27 1.30
N SER A 36 6.86 -4.26 2.42
CA SER A 36 7.78 -5.34 2.81
C SER A 36 7.10 -6.71 2.95
N LYS A 37 5.77 -6.76 3.14
CA LYS A 37 5.00 -8.01 3.10
C LYS A 37 4.94 -8.64 1.70
N TYR A 38 5.00 -7.81 0.66
CA TYR A 38 4.85 -8.23 -0.73
C TYR A 38 6.17 -8.26 -1.50
N SER A 39 7.21 -7.63 -0.96
CA SER A 39 8.55 -7.61 -1.56
C SER A 39 9.45 -8.68 -0.95
N GLY A 40 10.13 -9.44 -1.79
CA GLY A 40 11.30 -10.24 -1.40
C GLY A 40 12.58 -9.40 -1.31
N ASP A 41 12.59 -8.22 -1.95
CA ASP A 41 13.70 -7.27 -1.96
C ASP A 41 13.53 -6.18 -0.90
N SER A 42 14.65 -5.58 -0.48
CA SER A 42 14.65 -4.43 0.43
C SER A 42 14.00 -3.21 -0.22
N VAL A 43 13.07 -2.59 0.48
CA VAL A 43 12.38 -1.38 0.05
C VAL A 43 13.01 -0.16 0.74
N GLU A 44 13.50 0.81 -0.03
CA GLU A 44 14.10 2.03 0.50
C GLU A 44 13.03 3.07 0.83
N ALA A 45 13.13 3.74 1.98
CA ALA A 45 12.10 4.71 2.40
C ALA A 45 11.99 5.94 1.48
N SER A 46 13.08 6.34 0.81
CA SER A 46 13.06 7.42 -0.18
C SER A 46 12.12 7.13 -1.34
N ASP A 47 11.92 5.84 -1.66
CA ASP A 47 11.07 5.40 -2.75
C ASP A 47 9.60 5.30 -2.33
N LEU A 48 9.29 5.57 -1.05
CA LEU A 48 7.97 5.41 -0.42
C LEU A 48 7.29 6.71 -0.02
N ALA A 49 8.01 7.83 -0.12
CA ALA A 49 7.52 9.14 0.21
C ALA A 49 7.27 9.94 -1.07
N TYR A 50 6.01 10.33 -1.27
CA TYR A 50 5.56 11.02 -2.48
C TYR A 50 5.12 12.45 -2.18
N GLU A 51 5.48 13.39 -3.03
CA GLU A 51 5.02 14.78 -2.89
C GLU A 51 3.90 15.08 -3.90
N GLY A 52 2.91 15.87 -3.48
CA GLY A 52 1.89 16.41 -4.38
C GLY A 52 0.46 16.27 -3.86
N ALA A 53 -0.50 16.52 -4.75
CA ALA A 53 -1.92 16.36 -4.46
C ALA A 53 -2.30 14.87 -4.59
N ASP A 54 -2.54 14.24 -3.46
CA ASP A 54 -2.82 12.82 -3.33
C ASP A 54 -4.15 12.62 -2.60
N PRO A 55 -5.30 12.98 -3.22
CA PRO A 55 -6.55 13.09 -2.48
C PRO A 55 -7.04 11.71 -2.04
N GLY A 56 -6.69 11.34 -0.81
CA GLY A 56 -7.10 10.10 -0.19
C GLY A 56 -6.22 8.89 -0.50
N ILE A 57 -5.12 9.00 -1.26
CA ILE A 57 -4.23 7.86 -1.57
C ILE A 57 -2.79 8.27 -1.30
N ASP A 58 -2.26 7.90 -0.13
CA ASP A 58 -0.92 8.30 0.31
C ASP A 58 0.19 7.36 -0.19
N GLY A 59 -0.17 6.22 -0.79
CA GLY A 59 0.76 5.28 -1.42
C GLY A 59 0.10 4.36 -2.45
N ALA A 60 0.83 4.02 -3.52
CA ALA A 60 0.38 3.14 -4.59
C ALA A 60 1.55 2.33 -5.20
N LEU A 61 1.70 1.05 -4.85
CA LEU A 61 2.80 0.23 -5.37
C LEU A 61 2.30 -1.04 -6.06
N LEU A 62 3.01 -1.43 -7.11
CA LEU A 62 2.74 -2.60 -7.92
C LEU A 62 3.77 -3.68 -7.61
N PHE A 63 3.32 -4.91 -7.45
CA PHE A 63 4.16 -6.07 -7.25
C PHE A 63 3.92 -7.11 -8.34
N LEU A 64 5.00 -7.64 -8.90
CA LEU A 64 5.01 -8.79 -9.80
C LEU A 64 5.68 -9.95 -9.08
N ASP A 65 4.88 -10.94 -8.68
CA ASP A 65 5.24 -11.96 -7.69
C ASP A 65 5.68 -11.31 -6.37
N ASP A 66 6.98 -11.35 -6.07
CA ASP A 66 7.63 -10.77 -4.89
C ASP A 66 8.53 -9.56 -5.23
N ARG A 67 8.44 -9.02 -6.45
CA ARG A 67 9.22 -7.84 -6.85
C ARG A 67 8.36 -6.58 -6.86
N ALA A 68 8.76 -5.57 -6.11
CA ALA A 68 8.21 -4.21 -6.21
C ALA A 68 8.63 -3.57 -7.54
N VAL A 69 7.69 -2.89 -8.21
CA VAL A 69 7.93 -2.16 -9.46
C VAL A 69 7.66 -0.68 -9.23
N PHE A 70 8.67 0.15 -9.44
CA PHE A 70 8.62 1.58 -9.08
C PHE A 70 8.41 2.51 -10.29
N SER A 71 8.62 2.01 -11.50
CA SER A 71 8.46 2.81 -12.71
C SER A 71 7.83 2.04 -13.87
N ILE A 72 7.33 2.80 -14.85
CA ILE A 72 6.80 2.23 -16.08
C ILE A 72 7.91 1.62 -16.94
N GLU A 73 9.11 2.20 -16.92
CA GLU A 73 10.27 1.68 -17.64
C GLU A 73 10.67 0.30 -17.13
N GLU A 74 10.66 0.11 -15.80
CA GLU A 74 10.92 -1.20 -15.18
C GLU A 74 9.83 -2.22 -15.57
N LEU A 75 8.56 -1.82 -15.53
CA LEU A 75 7.44 -2.67 -15.93
C LEU A 75 7.55 -3.11 -17.39
N ASP A 76 7.90 -2.18 -18.27
CA ASP A 76 8.08 -2.42 -19.70
C ASP A 76 9.21 -3.42 -19.95
N GLU A 77 10.35 -3.23 -19.30
CA GLU A 77 11.48 -4.16 -19.40
C GLU A 77 11.09 -5.59 -18.97
N ILE A 78 10.34 -5.73 -17.87
CA ILE A 78 9.88 -7.05 -17.38
C ILE A 78 8.95 -7.73 -18.39
N PHE A 79 8.03 -6.99 -19.00
CA PHE A 79 7.07 -7.54 -19.96
C PHE A 79 7.65 -7.80 -21.36
N GLU A 80 8.70 -7.07 -21.75
CA GLU A 80 9.42 -7.28 -23.01
C GLU A 80 10.38 -8.48 -22.94
N THR A 81 11.12 -8.60 -21.84
CA THR A 81 12.15 -9.65 -21.67
C THR A 81 11.56 -11.00 -21.26
N GLY A 82 10.46 -10.99 -20.50
CA GLY A 82 9.79 -12.20 -20.01
C GLY A 82 8.70 -12.71 -20.94
N ARG A 83 8.44 -14.03 -20.92
CA ARG A 83 7.23 -14.62 -21.52
C ARG A 83 6.27 -15.27 -20.53
N ARG A 84 6.63 -15.29 -19.26
CA ARG A 84 5.83 -15.90 -18.21
C ARG A 84 4.69 -15.00 -17.76
N GLU A 85 3.73 -15.61 -17.08
CA GLU A 85 2.72 -14.90 -16.30
C GLU A 85 3.26 -14.58 -14.89
N TYR A 86 2.79 -13.48 -14.32
CA TYR A 86 3.12 -13.01 -12.98
C TYR A 86 1.87 -12.97 -12.11
N GLN A 87 2.03 -13.29 -10.81
CA GLN A 87 1.02 -12.92 -9.84
C GLN A 87 1.12 -11.42 -9.61
N VAL A 88 0.10 -10.65 -10.01
CA VAL A 88 0.14 -9.19 -9.89
C VAL A 88 -0.64 -8.76 -8.66
N THR A 89 -0.02 -7.95 -7.80
CA THR A 89 -0.69 -7.34 -6.64
C THR A 89 -0.49 -5.84 -6.66
N ILE A 90 -1.60 -5.10 -6.58
CA ILE A 90 -1.63 -3.66 -6.41
C ILE A 90 -1.91 -3.37 -4.94
N VAL A 91 -1.08 -2.52 -4.33
CA VAL A 91 -1.27 -2.07 -2.96
C VAL A 91 -1.51 -0.57 -2.96
N LEU A 92 -2.68 -0.15 -2.48
CA LEU A 92 -3.02 1.26 -2.29
C LEU A 92 -3.15 1.52 -0.79
N SER A 93 -2.74 2.69 -0.32
CA SER A 93 -2.79 3.01 1.11
C SER A 93 -3.27 4.44 1.37
N GLN A 94 -3.91 4.62 2.52
CA GLN A 94 -4.09 5.91 3.17
C GLN A 94 -3.61 5.80 4.61
N ALA A 95 -2.94 6.81 5.14
CA ALA A 95 -2.38 6.82 6.49
C ALA A 95 -2.91 7.96 7.34
N LYS A 96 -3.33 7.63 8.56
CA LYS A 96 -3.75 8.60 9.57
C LYS A 96 -3.00 8.36 10.87
N ARG A 97 -2.35 9.42 11.39
CA ARG A 97 -1.72 9.41 12.72
C ARG A 97 -2.74 9.47 13.87
N SER A 98 -4.02 9.66 13.54
CA SER A 98 -5.13 9.70 14.49
C SER A 98 -5.19 8.41 15.32
N VAL A 99 -5.59 8.53 16.58
CA VAL A 99 -5.88 7.39 17.46
C VAL A 99 -7.38 7.06 17.51
N ASN A 100 -8.18 7.74 16.69
CA ASN A 100 -9.61 7.52 16.53
C ASN A 100 -9.93 7.20 15.07
N TRP A 101 -10.91 6.34 14.86
CA TRP A 101 -11.45 6.03 13.55
C TRP A 101 -12.39 7.13 13.06
N SER A 102 -12.39 7.35 11.75
CA SER A 102 -13.34 8.23 11.08
C SER A 102 -13.98 7.50 9.91
N LYS A 103 -15.28 7.22 10.02
CA LYS A 103 -16.06 6.67 8.91
C LYS A 103 -15.95 7.54 7.66
N GLN A 104 -15.98 8.86 7.83
CA GLN A 104 -15.87 9.81 6.72
C GLN A 104 -14.53 9.68 5.99
N GLU A 105 -13.42 9.48 6.70
CA GLU A 105 -12.12 9.30 6.07
C GLU A 105 -12.03 7.96 5.34
N ILE A 106 -12.58 6.89 5.90
CA ILE A 106 -12.65 5.57 5.24
C ILE A 106 -13.50 5.65 3.97
N ASP A 107 -14.70 6.26 4.06
CA ASP A 107 -15.58 6.45 2.90
C ASP A 107 -14.88 7.30 1.81
N SER A 108 -14.10 8.30 2.23
CA SER A 108 -13.31 9.15 1.33
C SER A 108 -12.16 8.40 0.66
N PHE A 109 -11.48 7.49 1.37
CA PHE A 109 -10.46 6.61 0.79
C PHE A 109 -11.04 5.74 -0.32
N VAL A 110 -12.17 5.09 -0.04
CA VAL A 110 -12.85 4.23 -1.00
C VAL A 110 -13.28 5.04 -2.22
N ALA A 111 -13.87 6.22 -2.00
CA ALA A 111 -14.25 7.11 -3.10
C ALA A 111 -13.06 7.56 -3.94
N ALA A 112 -11.91 7.85 -3.30
CA ALA A 112 -10.67 8.18 -3.99
C ALA A 112 -10.18 7.02 -4.86
N ILE A 113 -10.13 5.79 -4.35
CA ILE A 113 -9.73 4.61 -5.14
C ILE A 113 -10.69 4.40 -6.32
N VAL A 114 -12.00 4.51 -6.09
CA VAL A 114 -13.01 4.34 -7.15
C VAL A 114 -12.82 5.36 -8.26
N ASP A 115 -12.64 6.64 -7.91
CA ASP A 115 -12.36 7.70 -8.89
C ASP A 115 -11.03 7.45 -9.61
N TYR A 116 -9.97 7.17 -8.84
CA TYR A 116 -8.62 6.98 -9.35
C TYR A 116 -8.52 5.81 -10.32
N LEU A 117 -9.20 4.69 -10.05
CA LEU A 117 -9.17 3.51 -10.92
C LEU A 117 -10.15 3.58 -12.09
N SER A 118 -11.08 4.53 -12.11
CA SER A 118 -11.99 4.76 -13.24
C SER A 118 -11.25 5.16 -14.54
N ASP A 119 -11.96 5.08 -15.67
CA ASP A 119 -11.41 5.46 -16.98
C ASP A 119 -11.12 6.97 -17.08
N THR A 120 -11.95 7.78 -16.43
CA THR A 120 -11.86 9.25 -16.40
C THR A 120 -11.91 9.77 -14.97
N PRO A 121 -10.80 9.66 -14.21
CA PRO A 121 -10.73 10.19 -12.86
C PRO A 121 -11.00 11.70 -12.83
N ALA A 122 -11.81 12.16 -11.88
CA ALA A 122 -12.18 13.57 -11.75
C ALA A 122 -11.25 14.36 -10.84
N GLN A 123 -10.53 13.68 -9.93
CA GLN A 123 -9.65 14.34 -8.98
C GLN A 123 -8.24 14.59 -9.55
N PRO A 124 -7.55 15.66 -9.09
CA PRO A 124 -6.15 15.88 -9.45
C PRO A 124 -5.26 14.84 -8.77
N HIS A 125 -4.23 14.39 -9.47
CA HIS A 125 -3.27 13.41 -8.98
C HIS A 125 -1.85 13.98 -9.08
N SER A 126 -1.00 13.66 -8.11
CA SER A 126 0.42 13.95 -8.15
C SER A 126 1.08 13.28 -9.37
N PRO A 127 2.30 13.72 -9.75
CA PRO A 127 3.08 13.03 -10.79
C PRO A 127 3.26 11.53 -10.49
N TYR A 128 3.51 11.17 -9.23
CA TYR A 128 3.66 9.78 -8.81
C TYR A 128 2.40 8.95 -9.05
N LEU A 129 1.23 9.41 -8.60
CA LEU A 129 -0.03 8.72 -8.88
C LEU A 129 -0.35 8.71 -10.39
N SER A 130 0.03 9.76 -11.13
CA SER A 130 -0.12 9.78 -12.58
C SER A 130 0.73 8.70 -13.26
N ASP A 131 1.97 8.50 -12.83
CA ASP A 131 2.85 7.45 -13.35
C ASP A 131 2.39 6.05 -12.95
N PHE A 132 1.96 5.86 -11.70
CA PHE A 132 1.32 4.60 -11.28
C PHE A 132 0.09 4.27 -12.14
N LYS A 133 -0.76 5.26 -12.45
CA LYS A 133 -1.93 5.06 -13.33
C LYS A 133 -1.52 4.60 -14.73
N ARG A 134 -0.36 5.04 -15.24
CA ARG A 134 0.19 4.54 -16.52
C ARG A 134 0.62 3.08 -16.40
N MET A 135 1.29 2.71 -15.31
CA MET A 135 1.62 1.30 -15.01
C MET A 135 0.36 0.43 -14.91
N PHE A 136 -0.67 0.92 -14.21
CA PHE A 136 -1.96 0.24 -14.11
C PHE A 136 -2.57 -0.02 -15.49
N LYS A 137 -2.59 0.97 -16.39
CA LYS A 137 -3.08 0.78 -17.76
C LYS A 137 -2.24 -0.26 -18.53
N LYS A 138 -0.91 -0.19 -18.38
CA LYS A 138 0.02 -1.12 -19.04
C LYS A 138 -0.23 -2.58 -18.63
N LEU A 139 -0.66 -2.84 -17.39
CA LEU A 139 -1.08 -4.18 -16.95
C LEU A 139 -2.20 -4.74 -17.83
N TYR A 140 -3.24 -3.95 -18.13
CA TYR A 140 -4.36 -4.40 -18.95
C TYR A 140 -4.02 -4.47 -20.44
N ASP A 141 -3.14 -3.60 -20.92
CA ASP A 141 -2.58 -3.74 -22.28
C ASP A 141 -1.80 -5.07 -22.43
N ASN A 142 -1.31 -5.62 -21.31
CA ASN A 142 -0.55 -6.86 -21.22
C ASN A 142 -1.29 -7.92 -20.40
N ILE A 143 -2.63 -7.96 -20.44
CA ILE A 143 -3.44 -8.82 -19.56
C ILE A 143 -3.06 -10.31 -19.60
N GLY A 144 -2.57 -10.80 -20.74
CA GLY A 144 -2.05 -12.17 -20.89
C GLY A 144 -0.75 -12.46 -20.15
N ARG A 145 -0.12 -11.46 -19.52
CA ARG A 145 1.02 -11.58 -18.60
C ARG A 145 0.58 -11.73 -17.14
N ILE A 146 -0.71 -11.59 -16.85
CA ILE A 146 -1.24 -11.63 -15.50
C ILE A 146 -1.82 -13.02 -15.25
N LYS A 147 -1.32 -13.70 -14.23
CA LYS A 147 -1.83 -15.02 -13.85
C LYS A 147 -3.30 -14.91 -13.44
N GLY A 148 -4.17 -15.65 -14.11
CA GLY A 148 -5.63 -15.56 -13.90
C GLY A 148 -6.29 -14.34 -14.54
N GLY A 149 -5.54 -13.54 -15.30
CA GLY A 149 -6.05 -12.45 -16.14
C GLY A 149 -6.35 -11.14 -15.42
N LEU A 150 -6.42 -11.09 -14.09
CA LEU A 150 -6.66 -9.85 -13.34
C LEU A 150 -5.71 -9.75 -12.15
N PRO A 151 -5.23 -8.54 -11.81
CA PRO A 151 -4.41 -8.33 -10.62
C PRO A 151 -5.23 -8.47 -9.33
N ASN A 152 -4.55 -8.62 -8.20
CA ASN A 152 -5.13 -8.46 -6.87
C ASN A 152 -5.05 -6.98 -6.45
N LEU A 153 -6.01 -6.52 -5.62
CA LEU A 153 -5.98 -5.20 -4.99
C LEU A 153 -6.06 -5.32 -3.48
N HIS A 154 -5.04 -4.82 -2.79
CA HIS A 154 -5.01 -4.70 -1.35
C HIS A 154 -4.99 -3.22 -0.96
N ALA A 155 -6.14 -2.71 -0.56
CA ALA A 155 -6.29 -1.33 -0.11
C ALA A 155 -6.15 -1.27 1.41
N TYR A 156 -5.16 -0.55 1.94
CA TYR A 156 -4.93 -0.39 3.37
C TYR A 156 -5.37 0.99 3.84
N PHE A 157 -6.31 1.05 4.80
CA PHE A 157 -6.56 2.28 5.56
C PHE A 157 -5.84 2.17 6.90
N PHE A 158 -4.70 2.83 7.03
CA PHE A 158 -3.88 2.84 8.23
C PHE A 158 -4.33 3.90 9.24
N SER A 159 -4.40 3.50 10.50
CA SER A 159 -4.65 4.40 11.63
C SER A 159 -3.80 4.00 12.83
N ALA A 160 -3.32 5.00 13.59
CA ALA A 160 -2.67 4.74 14.88
C ALA A 160 -3.68 4.34 15.99
N ALA A 161 -4.98 4.26 15.66
CA ALA A 161 -6.03 3.75 16.51
C ALA A 161 -5.89 2.23 16.75
N PRO A 162 -6.26 1.72 17.94
CA PRO A 162 -6.45 0.28 18.14
C PRO A 162 -7.60 -0.23 17.25
N ASP A 163 -7.70 -1.56 17.11
CA ASP A 163 -8.89 -2.16 16.50
C ASP A 163 -10.18 -1.73 17.23
N THR A 164 -11.31 -1.82 16.52
CA THR A 164 -12.60 -1.37 17.01
C THR A 164 -13.73 -2.30 16.58
N ASP A 165 -14.63 -2.56 17.52
CA ASP A 165 -15.91 -3.24 17.30
C ASP A 165 -17.03 -2.27 16.87
N ALA A 166 -16.72 -0.98 16.68
CA ALA A 166 -17.69 0.02 16.25
C ALA A 166 -18.35 -0.39 14.93
N VAL A 167 -19.67 -0.59 14.97
CA VAL A 167 -20.45 -1.18 13.87
C VAL A 167 -20.35 -0.33 12.61
N GLU A 168 -20.40 0.99 12.76
CA GLU A 168 -20.32 1.95 11.65
C GLU A 168 -18.97 1.95 10.96
N ILE A 169 -17.87 1.69 11.68
CA ILE A 169 -16.52 1.58 11.12
C ILE A 169 -16.41 0.26 10.36
N ASN A 170 -16.79 -0.85 10.99
CA ASN A 170 -16.76 -2.18 10.36
C ASN A 170 -17.64 -2.25 9.10
N ALA A 171 -18.82 -1.63 9.15
CA ALA A 171 -19.71 -1.51 7.99
C ALA A 171 -19.07 -0.69 6.87
N ALA A 172 -18.33 0.38 7.17
CA ALA A 172 -17.63 1.18 6.16
C ALA A 172 -16.57 0.35 5.41
N PHE A 173 -15.79 -0.47 6.12
CA PHE A 173 -14.84 -1.40 5.51
C PHE A 173 -15.54 -2.45 4.63
N GLN A 174 -16.63 -3.05 5.13
CA GLN A 174 -17.37 -4.07 4.37
C GLN A 174 -18.02 -3.49 3.09
N ILE A 175 -18.71 -2.34 3.23
CA ILE A 175 -19.34 -1.65 2.10
C ILE A 175 -18.28 -1.19 1.10
N GLY A 176 -17.18 -0.65 1.60
CA GLY A 176 -16.05 -0.20 0.81
C GLY A 176 -15.43 -1.33 -0.01
N GLU A 177 -15.14 -2.47 0.61
CA GLU A 177 -14.60 -3.63 -0.10
C GLU A 177 -15.56 -4.12 -1.21
N VAL A 178 -16.86 -4.16 -0.93
CA VAL A 178 -17.88 -4.51 -1.93
C VAL A 178 -17.90 -3.50 -3.08
N ALA A 179 -17.75 -2.20 -2.79
CA ALA A 179 -17.67 -1.17 -3.83
C ALA A 179 -16.42 -1.34 -4.70
N LEU A 180 -15.27 -1.62 -4.11
CA LEU A 180 -14.03 -1.87 -4.85
C LEU A 180 -14.14 -3.14 -5.72
N LYS A 181 -14.71 -4.23 -5.19
CA LYS A 181 -14.97 -5.48 -5.95
C LYS A 181 -15.85 -5.24 -7.18
N LYS A 182 -16.85 -4.38 -7.05
CA LYS A 182 -17.80 -4.06 -8.14
C LYS A 182 -17.16 -3.33 -9.32
N MET A 183 -15.95 -2.77 -9.16
CA MET A 183 -15.24 -2.13 -10.28
C MET A 183 -14.82 -3.13 -11.35
N GLY A 184 -14.67 -4.42 -11.01
CA GLY A 184 -14.41 -5.49 -11.99
C GLY A 184 -12.99 -5.53 -12.54
N TYR A 185 -12.05 -4.79 -11.95
CA TYR A 185 -10.66 -4.71 -12.38
C TYR A 185 -9.76 -5.77 -11.73
N THR A 186 -10.22 -6.53 -10.73
CA THR A 186 -9.33 -7.33 -9.87
C THR A 186 -9.88 -8.73 -9.61
N ASN A 187 -8.98 -9.71 -9.44
CA ASN A 187 -9.33 -11.08 -9.07
C ASN A 187 -9.66 -11.19 -7.57
N GLU A 188 -8.72 -10.77 -6.72
CA GLU A 188 -8.93 -10.59 -5.28
C GLU A 188 -8.98 -9.09 -4.94
N THR A 189 -9.87 -8.72 -4.03
CA THR A 189 -9.95 -7.36 -3.50
C THR A 189 -10.10 -7.42 -1.99
N LEU A 190 -9.20 -6.77 -1.28
CA LEU A 190 -9.23 -6.63 0.17
C LEU A 190 -9.20 -5.15 0.55
N LEU A 191 -10.11 -4.73 1.42
CA LEU A 191 -10.03 -3.43 2.10
C LEU A 191 -9.65 -3.68 3.57
N ILE A 192 -8.40 -3.40 3.89
CA ILE A 192 -7.76 -3.82 5.12
C ILE A 192 -7.78 -2.68 6.13
N LYS A 193 -8.32 -2.96 7.32
CA LYS A 193 -8.25 -2.08 8.48
C LYS A 193 -6.84 -2.14 9.07
N GLY A 194 -5.98 -1.22 8.66
CA GLY A 194 -4.60 -1.08 9.14
C GLY A 194 -4.52 -0.45 10.52
N HIS A 195 -5.14 -1.07 11.52
CA HIS A 195 -5.09 -0.61 12.90
C HIS A 195 -3.69 -0.80 13.52
N ARG A 196 -3.49 -0.22 14.71
CA ARG A 196 -2.22 -0.22 15.43
C ARG A 196 -1.53 -1.60 15.49
N GLU A 197 -2.25 -2.64 15.86
CA GLU A 197 -1.70 -3.99 16.01
C GLU A 197 -1.31 -4.61 14.66
N VAL A 198 -2.03 -4.28 13.58
CA VAL A 198 -1.64 -4.66 12.21
C VAL A 198 -0.34 -3.97 11.82
N ILE A 199 -0.20 -2.67 12.09
CA ILE A 199 1.05 -1.94 11.85
C ILE A 199 2.21 -2.59 12.61
N HIS A 200 2.00 -2.95 13.87
CA HIS A 200 3.03 -3.63 14.68
C HIS A 200 3.42 -4.99 14.09
N GLY A 201 2.44 -5.80 13.68
CA GLY A 201 2.70 -7.10 13.05
C GLY A 201 3.46 -6.97 11.74
N LEU A 202 3.09 -5.99 10.90
CA LEU A 202 3.78 -5.71 9.65
C LEU A 202 5.22 -5.21 9.86
N TRP A 203 5.44 -4.31 10.83
CA TRP A 203 6.78 -3.84 11.18
C TRP A 203 7.69 -4.99 11.63
N LEU A 204 7.22 -5.83 12.55
CA LEU A 204 7.98 -6.98 13.03
C LEU A 204 8.28 -8.01 11.93
N ALA A 205 7.37 -8.15 10.95
CA ALA A 205 7.59 -9.01 9.80
C ALA A 205 8.58 -8.39 8.80
N ALA A 206 8.61 -7.06 8.65
CA ALA A 206 9.53 -6.35 7.77
C ALA A 206 10.98 -6.40 8.26
N ASP A 207 11.20 -6.39 9.59
CA ASP A 207 12.55 -6.50 10.21
C ASP A 207 13.04 -7.98 10.35
N GLY A 208 12.21 -8.98 10.06
CA GLY A 208 12.64 -10.39 9.97
C GLY A 208 13.01 -10.75 8.53
N PRO A 209 14.20 -11.32 8.21
CA PRO A 209 15.03 -12.25 8.98
C PRO A 209 16.40 -11.68 9.42
N MET A 210 16.48 -10.47 9.98
CA MET A 210 17.74 -9.97 10.59
C MET A 210 18.01 -10.56 11.98
N GLU A 211 17.00 -11.07 12.71
CA GLU A 211 17.19 -11.74 14.02
C GLU A 211 17.36 -13.27 13.93
N ALA A 212 17.13 -13.90 12.77
CA ALA A 212 17.38 -15.35 12.60
C ALA A 212 18.87 -15.70 12.45
N THR A 213 19.75 -14.69 12.47
CA THR A 213 21.20 -14.87 12.35
C THR A 213 21.90 -14.41 13.64
N LEU A 214 21.58 -15.00 14.80
CA LEU A 214 22.46 -15.03 15.98
C LEU A 214 21.94 -15.98 17.08
N GLN A 215 21.62 -17.22 16.73
CA GLN A 215 21.83 -18.35 17.65
C GLN A 215 22.30 -19.58 16.87
N THR A 216 23.58 -19.56 16.52
CA THR A 216 24.36 -20.79 16.44
C THR A 216 25.67 -20.59 17.20
N VAL A 217 26.00 -21.64 17.95
CA VAL A 217 27.24 -21.90 18.68
C VAL A 217 27.34 -21.34 20.11
N GLY A 218 26.71 -22.10 21.02
CA GLY A 218 27.28 -22.51 22.30
C GLY A 218 27.03 -24.00 22.47
#